data_AF-A0A2D5ZWA2-F1
#
_entry.id   AF-A0A2D5ZWA2-F1
#
_cell.length_a   1.000
_cell.length_b   1.000
_cell.length_c   1.000
_cell.angle_alpha   90.00
_cell.angle_beta   90.00
_cell.angle_gamma   90.00
#
_symmetry.space_group_name_H-M   'P 1'
#
loop_
_entity.id
_entity.type
_entity.pdbx_description
1 polymer ?
#
loop_
_entity_poly.entity_id
_entity_poly.type
_entity_poly.pdbx_seq_one_letter_code
_entity_poly.pdbx_strand_id
1 'polypeptide(L)'
;MNIRLDHINLSVIDLKKSIQFYQALFDFEIVEQGDPNLETWAILQRGESMLCLTTKNIRKSTDEDYATIHLANHFALRTSDENEWSKRFRYYQPETYYPTPHKYPHSTSWYIKDPNGHRIEVVAWKKDQVQFDPNPYQNRSGGRLDKPMIEFPIIL
;
A
#
# COMPACT_ATOMS: atom_id res chain seq x y z
N MET A 1 -21.05 -16.68 3.28
CA MET A 1 -20.23 -15.80 4.13
C MET A 1 -19.47 -14.86 3.21
N ASN A 2 -19.52 -13.54 3.42
CA ASN A 2 -18.80 -12.55 2.61
C ASN A 2 -17.66 -11.96 3.46
N ILE A 3 -16.42 -12.32 3.19
CA ILE A 3 -15.23 -11.82 3.88
C ILE A 3 -14.53 -10.81 2.97
N ARG A 4 -14.19 -9.65 3.51
CA ARG A 4 -13.45 -8.59 2.82
C ARG A 4 -12.35 -8.04 3.72
N LEU A 5 -11.35 -7.38 3.12
CA LEU A 5 -10.41 -6.58 3.89
C LEU A 5 -11.16 -5.44 4.57
N ASP A 6 -11.00 -5.31 5.88
CA ASP A 6 -11.67 -4.27 6.67
C ASP A 6 -10.77 -3.05 6.83
N HIS A 7 -9.60 -3.24 7.44
CA HIS A 7 -8.60 -2.19 7.61
C HIS A 7 -7.18 -2.78 7.60
N ILE A 8 -6.20 -1.90 7.42
CA ILE A 8 -4.78 -2.21 7.62
C ILE A 8 -4.29 -1.41 8.83
N ASN A 9 -3.65 -2.07 9.80
CA ASN A 9 -3.03 -1.39 10.93
C ASN A 9 -1.52 -1.17 10.66
N LEU A 10 -1.08 0.08 10.78
CA LEU A 10 0.29 0.52 10.57
C LEU A 10 0.86 1.07 11.88
N SER A 11 2.01 0.52 12.30
CA SER A 11 2.81 1.14 13.34
C SER A 11 3.44 2.43 12.83
N VAL A 12 3.28 3.53 13.55
CA VAL A 12 3.86 4.83 13.20
C VAL A 12 4.69 5.40 14.34
N ILE A 13 5.69 6.24 14.01
CA ILE A 13 6.55 6.92 14.97
C ILE A 13 5.88 8.21 15.45
N ASP A 14 5.34 8.99 14.50
CA ASP A 14 4.67 10.26 14.76
C ASP A 14 3.27 10.23 14.14
N LEU A 15 2.27 10.06 15.00
CA LEU A 15 0.87 9.94 14.58
C LEU A 15 0.41 11.19 13.83
N LYS A 16 0.76 12.38 14.31
CA LYS A 16 0.32 13.64 13.71
C LYS A 16 0.89 13.80 12.30
N LYS A 17 2.19 13.55 12.10
CA LYS A 17 2.80 13.60 10.75
C LYS A 17 2.20 12.58 9.80
N SER A 18 1.90 11.38 10.31
CA SER A 18 1.29 10.32 9.51
C SER A 18 -0.12 10.72 9.07
N ILE A 19 -0.95 11.20 10.00
CA ILE A 19 -2.28 11.73 9.68
C ILE A 19 -2.19 12.84 8.62
N GLN A 20 -1.34 13.85 8.83
CA GLN A 20 -1.18 14.95 7.88
C GLN A 20 -0.80 14.48 6.48
N PHE A 21 0.08 13.47 6.38
CA PHE A 21 0.45 12.86 5.10
C PHE A 21 -0.75 12.20 4.40
N TYR A 22 -1.49 11.34 5.08
CA TYR A 22 -2.64 10.64 4.49
C TYR A 22 -3.80 11.59 4.16
N GLN A 23 -4.01 12.63 4.97
CA GLN A 23 -5.00 13.67 4.67
C GLN A 23 -4.61 14.48 3.43
N ALA A 24 -3.37 14.96 3.36
CA ALA A 24 -2.95 15.83 2.26
C ALA A 24 -2.85 15.09 0.91
N LEU A 25 -2.27 13.88 0.91
CA LEU A 25 -1.98 13.15 -0.32
C LEU A 25 -3.16 12.31 -0.82
N PHE A 26 -4.00 11.82 0.08
CA PHE A 26 -5.05 10.84 -0.24
C PHE A 26 -6.45 11.27 0.18
N ASP A 27 -6.60 12.47 0.75
CA ASP A 27 -7.88 13.00 1.24
C ASP A 27 -8.57 12.05 2.25
N PHE A 28 -7.80 11.31 3.05
CA PHE A 28 -8.34 10.53 4.17
C PHE A 28 -8.86 11.46 5.26
N GLU A 29 -9.85 10.98 6.02
CA GLU A 29 -10.42 11.70 7.16
C GLU A 29 -10.28 10.87 8.43
N ILE A 30 -10.09 11.53 9.58
CA ILE A 30 -10.12 10.84 10.88
C ILE A 30 -11.56 10.48 11.19
N VAL A 31 -11.84 9.19 11.38
CA VAL A 31 -13.18 8.70 11.78
C VAL A 31 -13.21 8.28 13.25
N GLU A 32 -12.05 7.93 13.82
CA GLU A 32 -11.93 7.60 15.24
C GLU A 32 -10.49 7.88 15.70
N GLN A 33 -10.31 8.24 16.96
CA GLN A 33 -8.98 8.40 17.57
C GLN A 33 -9.05 8.18 19.07
N GLY A 34 -7.93 7.76 19.66
CA GLY A 34 -7.84 7.53 21.09
C GLY A 34 -6.42 7.72 21.63
N ASP A 35 -6.36 8.00 22.93
CA ASP A 35 -5.12 8.08 23.70
C ASP A 35 -5.24 7.24 24.99
N PRO A 36 -5.16 5.90 24.88
CA PRO A 36 -5.16 5.03 26.04
C PRO A 36 -3.76 5.00 26.66
N ASN A 37 -3.42 6.04 27.44
CA ASN A 37 -2.38 6.02 28.47
C ASN A 37 -1.05 5.31 28.11
N LEU A 38 -0.56 5.34 26.85
CA LEU A 38 0.82 4.98 26.38
C LEU A 38 0.93 4.75 24.86
N GLU A 39 -0.16 4.52 24.11
CA GLU A 39 -0.13 4.33 22.64
C GLU A 39 -1.28 5.07 21.94
N THR A 40 -1.03 6.30 21.48
CA THR A 40 -1.99 7.07 20.69
C THR A 40 -2.29 6.39 19.36
N TRP A 41 -3.56 6.38 18.96
CA TRP A 41 -4.00 5.80 17.69
C TRP A 41 -5.09 6.62 17.00
N ALA A 42 -5.21 6.42 15.69
CA ALA A 42 -6.29 6.98 14.88
C ALA A 42 -6.71 6.01 13.77
N ILE A 43 -8.01 5.99 13.46
CA ILE A 43 -8.55 5.34 12.28
C ILE A 43 -8.86 6.42 11.26
N LEU A 44 -8.31 6.24 10.06
CA LEU A 44 -8.51 7.09 8.91
C LEU A 44 -9.35 6.36 7.87
N GLN A 45 -10.29 7.05 7.22
CA GLN A 45 -11.12 6.49 6.17
C GLN A 45 -11.13 7.35 4.90
N ARG A 46 -11.17 6.68 3.75
CA ARG A 46 -11.52 7.26 2.45
C ARG A 46 -12.34 6.25 1.64
N GLY A 47 -13.64 6.52 1.47
CA GLY A 47 -14.55 5.54 0.88
C GLY A 47 -14.55 4.23 1.69
N GLU A 48 -14.32 3.09 1.04
CA GLU A 48 -14.21 1.79 1.71
C GLU A 48 -12.81 1.50 2.28
N SER A 49 -11.81 2.34 1.99
CA SER A 49 -10.44 2.12 2.49
C SER A 49 -10.29 2.66 3.91
N MET A 50 -9.81 1.82 4.83
CA MET A 50 -9.52 2.21 6.21
C MET A 50 -8.09 1.88 6.62
N LEU A 51 -7.44 2.86 7.26
CA LEU A 51 -6.11 2.73 7.85
C LEU A 51 -6.21 2.96 9.35
N CYS A 52 -5.74 2.00 10.15
CA CYS A 52 -5.50 2.22 11.57
C CYS A 52 -4.03 2.58 11.77
N LEU A 53 -3.76 3.70 12.44
CA LEU A 53 -2.42 4.17 12.74
C LEU A 53 -2.19 4.05 14.24
N THR A 54 -1.22 3.24 14.65
CA THR A 54 -0.90 3.02 16.07
C THR A 54 0.51 3.50 16.36
N THR A 55 0.68 4.38 17.36
CA THR A 55 2.00 4.89 17.73
C THR A 55 2.80 3.81 18.43
N LYS A 56 4.05 3.57 17.98
CA LYS A 56 4.99 2.66 18.62
C LYS A 56 6.32 3.38 18.82
N ASN A 57 6.63 3.75 20.07
CA ASN A 57 7.71 4.69 20.41
C ASN A 57 9.15 4.19 20.23
N ILE A 58 9.38 2.94 19.84
CA ILE A 58 10.64 2.40 19.30
C ILE A 58 10.26 1.01 18.78
N ARG A 59 10.59 0.66 17.53
CA ARG A 59 10.67 -0.75 17.13
C ARG A 59 11.79 -1.37 17.97
N LYS A 60 11.46 -2.07 19.04
CA LYS A 60 12.48 -2.81 19.80
C LYS A 60 13.01 -3.89 18.87
N SER A 61 14.29 -3.82 18.50
CA SER A 61 14.94 -4.89 17.72
C SER A 61 15.11 -6.18 18.51
N THR A 62 14.60 -6.23 19.75
CA THR A 62 14.74 -7.33 20.72
C THR A 62 13.50 -8.21 20.82
N ASP A 63 12.45 -7.93 20.08
CA ASP A 63 11.35 -8.88 19.94
C ASP A 63 11.85 -9.96 18.96
N GLU A 64 12.49 -11.00 19.51
CA GLU A 64 13.18 -12.09 18.80
C GLU A 64 12.36 -12.70 17.66
N ASP A 65 11.03 -12.59 17.75
CA ASP A 65 10.07 -13.05 16.74
C ASP A 65 10.22 -12.33 15.38
N TYR A 66 10.56 -11.03 15.33
CA TYR A 66 10.54 -10.27 14.06
C TYR A 66 11.71 -10.55 13.11
N ALA A 67 12.81 -11.13 13.58
CA ALA A 67 13.91 -11.53 12.70
C ALA A 67 13.51 -12.70 11.77
N THR A 68 12.48 -13.46 12.16
CA THR A 68 11.99 -14.64 11.42
C THR A 68 10.66 -14.40 10.71
N ILE A 69 9.94 -13.33 11.06
CA ILE A 69 8.63 -13.01 10.49
C ILE A 69 8.78 -12.02 9.35
N HIS A 70 8.23 -12.37 8.17
CA HIS A 70 8.13 -11.46 7.04
C HIS A 70 7.16 -10.31 7.35
N LEU A 71 7.60 -9.08 7.11
CA LEU A 71 6.75 -7.89 7.14
C LEU A 71 5.94 -7.77 5.84
N ALA A 72 4.83 -7.03 5.90
CA ALA A 72 4.10 -6.63 4.71
C ALA A 72 5.04 -5.86 3.75
N ASN A 73 5.16 -6.35 2.52
CA ASN A 73 6.04 -5.73 1.51
C ASN A 73 5.51 -4.35 1.09
N HIS A 74 4.20 -4.25 0.85
CA HIS A 74 3.46 -3.01 0.61
C HIS A 74 1.97 -3.27 0.78
N PHE A 75 1.18 -2.20 0.81
CA PHE A 75 -0.27 -2.26 0.57
C PHE A 75 -0.64 -1.34 -0.59
N ALA A 76 -1.79 -1.60 -1.22
CA ALA A 76 -2.23 -0.84 -2.39
C ALA A 76 -3.48 -0.02 -2.11
N LEU A 77 -3.51 1.21 -2.64
CA LEU A 77 -4.68 2.07 -2.75
C LEU A 77 -5.04 2.22 -4.22
N ARG A 78 -6.32 2.14 -4.55
CA ARG A 78 -6.79 2.28 -5.94
C ARG A 78 -7.20 3.71 -6.22
N THR A 79 -6.80 4.23 -7.38
CA THR A 79 -7.38 5.44 -7.98
C THR A 79 -8.22 5.06 -9.19
N SER A 80 -9.39 5.69 -9.33
CA SER A 80 -10.23 5.59 -10.52
C SER A 80 -9.84 6.61 -11.60
N ASP A 81 -9.00 7.60 -11.27
CA ASP A 81 -8.52 8.64 -12.18
C ASP A 81 -6.99 8.74 -12.15
N GLU A 82 -6.36 8.15 -13.16
CA GLU A 82 -4.89 8.23 -13.36
C GLU A 82 -4.40 9.67 -13.58
N ASN A 83 -5.18 10.51 -14.25
CA ASN A 83 -4.78 11.87 -14.58
C ASN A 83 -4.83 12.78 -13.35
N GLU A 84 -5.88 12.67 -12.55
CA GLU A 84 -5.98 13.37 -11.26
C GLU A 84 -4.85 12.95 -10.33
N TRP A 85 -4.65 11.64 -10.15
CA TRP A 85 -3.55 11.11 -9.35
C TRP A 85 -2.19 11.62 -9.85
N SER A 86 -1.95 11.61 -11.16
CA SER A 86 -0.68 12.09 -11.73
C SER A 86 -0.43 13.57 -11.46
N LYS A 87 -1.48 14.42 -11.46
CA LYS A 87 -1.37 15.84 -11.08
C LYS A 87 -1.03 15.98 -9.60
N ARG A 88 -1.74 15.24 -8.75
CA ARG A 88 -1.55 15.23 -7.30
C ARG A 88 -0.15 14.75 -6.91
N PHE A 89 0.32 13.67 -7.53
CA PHE A 89 1.68 13.15 -7.37
C PHE A 89 2.75 14.19 -7.73
N ARG A 90 2.59 14.90 -8.86
CA ARG A 90 3.52 15.97 -9.26
C ARG A 90 3.50 17.16 -8.31
N TYR A 91 2.35 17.48 -7.72
CA TYR A 91 2.20 18.59 -6.79
C TYR A 91 2.87 18.30 -5.44
N TYR A 92 2.58 17.13 -4.85
CA TYR A 92 3.09 16.77 -3.53
C TYR A 92 4.51 16.18 -3.54
N GLN A 93 4.96 15.64 -4.67
CA GLN A 93 6.30 15.04 -4.83
C GLN A 93 6.67 14.08 -3.68
N PRO A 94 5.84 13.07 -3.36
CA PRO A 94 6.14 12.15 -2.26
C PRO A 94 7.42 11.36 -2.55
N GLU A 95 8.12 10.95 -1.49
CA GLU A 95 9.31 10.11 -1.63
C GLU A 95 8.94 8.75 -2.25
N THR A 96 9.81 8.20 -3.09
CA THR A 96 9.58 6.94 -3.81
C THR A 96 10.66 5.92 -3.49
N TYR A 97 10.37 4.62 -3.64
CA TYR A 97 11.40 3.58 -3.49
C TYR A 97 12.26 3.40 -4.75
N TYR A 98 11.69 3.72 -5.91
CA TYR A 98 12.31 3.57 -7.22
C TYR A 98 11.57 4.46 -8.23
N PRO A 99 12.16 4.72 -9.43
CA PRO A 99 11.53 5.54 -10.45
C PRO A 99 10.14 5.03 -10.82
N THR A 100 9.15 5.91 -10.81
CA THR A 100 7.73 5.60 -10.93
C THR A 100 7.03 6.66 -11.79
N PRO A 101 5.93 6.37 -12.53
CA PRO A 101 5.10 5.15 -12.56
C PRO A 101 5.72 3.93 -13.23
N HIS A 102 5.24 2.75 -12.85
CA HIS A 102 5.39 1.50 -13.62
C HIS A 102 4.14 1.22 -14.44
N LYS A 103 4.33 0.86 -15.71
CA LYS A 103 3.26 0.49 -16.63
C LYS A 103 3.18 -1.03 -16.76
N TYR A 104 2.04 -1.59 -16.38
CA TYR A 104 1.69 -3.00 -16.54
C TYR A 104 0.67 -3.17 -17.69
N PRO A 105 0.42 -4.40 -18.17
CA PRO A 105 -0.54 -4.63 -19.26
C PRO A 105 -1.93 -4.04 -19.00
N HIS A 106 -2.41 -4.05 -17.75
CA HIS A 106 -3.77 -3.64 -17.38
C HIS A 106 -3.84 -2.51 -16.36
N SER A 107 -2.70 -2.03 -15.86
CA SER A 107 -2.65 -1.00 -14.82
C SER A 107 -1.40 -0.13 -14.90
N THR A 108 -1.45 1.00 -14.23
CA THR A 108 -0.30 1.86 -13.91
C THR A 108 -0.15 1.90 -12.39
N SER A 109 1.06 1.73 -11.87
CA SER A 109 1.31 1.73 -10.44
C SER A 109 2.36 2.78 -10.03
N TRP A 110 2.15 3.39 -8.86
CA TRP A 110 3.10 4.27 -8.20
C TRP A 110 3.54 3.71 -6.85
N TYR A 111 4.84 3.69 -6.56
CA TYR A 111 5.35 3.15 -5.31
C TYR A 111 5.99 4.24 -4.46
N ILE A 112 5.28 4.65 -3.42
CA ILE A 112 5.65 5.76 -2.55
C ILE A 112 5.98 5.29 -1.14
N LYS A 113 6.73 6.12 -0.42
CA LYS A 113 7.01 5.98 1.01
C LYS A 113 6.07 6.89 1.79
N ASP A 114 5.49 6.35 2.86
CA ASP A 114 4.89 7.18 3.90
C ASP A 114 5.98 7.72 4.86
N PRO A 115 5.65 8.62 5.80
CA PRO A 115 6.62 9.21 6.73
C PRO A 115 7.37 8.20 7.62
N ASN A 116 6.88 6.96 7.73
CA ASN A 116 7.44 5.89 8.55
C ASN A 116 8.15 4.82 7.69
N GLY A 117 8.23 5.04 6.38
CA GLY A 117 8.83 4.10 5.44
C GLY A 117 7.96 2.87 5.17
N HIS A 118 6.63 2.96 5.35
CA HIS A 118 5.70 1.99 4.79
C HIS A 118 5.61 2.18 3.27
N ARG A 119 5.59 1.07 2.53
CA ARG A 119 5.47 1.10 1.07
C ARG A 119 4.00 1.08 0.67
N ILE A 120 3.60 2.12 -0.05
CA ILE A 120 2.25 2.26 -0.60
C ILE A 120 2.35 2.12 -2.12
N GLU A 121 1.58 1.19 -2.68
CA GLU A 121 1.27 1.17 -4.11
C GLU A 121 0.00 1.98 -4.36
N VAL A 122 0.04 2.92 -5.30
CA VAL A 122 -1.17 3.53 -5.85
C VAL A 122 -1.40 2.92 -7.22
N VAL A 123 -2.55 2.29 -7.44
CA VAL A 123 -2.84 1.57 -8.68
C VAL A 123 -3.99 2.22 -9.43
N ALA A 124 -3.76 2.53 -10.69
CA ALA A 124 -4.79 2.93 -11.64
C ALA A 124 -5.02 1.78 -12.64
N TRP A 125 -6.21 1.19 -12.61
CA TRP A 125 -6.59 0.15 -13.56
C TRP A 125 -7.11 0.76 -14.86
N LYS A 126 -6.82 0.14 -16.01
CA LYS A 126 -7.39 0.56 -17.29
C LYS A 126 -8.91 0.51 -17.22
N LYS A 127 -9.55 1.62 -17.59
CA LYS A 127 -11.01 1.81 -17.52
C LYS A 127 -11.60 1.58 -16.12
N ASP A 128 -10.77 1.71 -15.08
CA ASP A 128 -11.15 1.40 -13.71
C ASP A 128 -11.75 -0.03 -13.58
N GLN A 129 -11.11 -1.01 -14.23
CA GLN A 129 -11.52 -2.41 -14.17
C GLN A 129 -10.32 -3.31 -13.84
N VAL A 130 -10.47 -4.11 -12.78
CA VAL A 130 -9.47 -5.11 -12.40
C VAL A 130 -9.45 -6.19 -13.49
N GLN A 131 -8.27 -6.44 -14.05
CA GLN A 131 -8.10 -7.40 -15.14
C GLN A 131 -6.77 -8.15 -14.99
N PHE A 132 -6.78 -9.45 -15.24
CA PHE A 132 -5.59 -10.29 -15.19
C PHE A 132 -5.36 -10.97 -16.53
N ASP A 133 -4.09 -11.15 -16.90
CA ASP A 133 -3.74 -11.97 -18.05
C ASP A 133 -3.95 -13.44 -17.69
N PRO A 134 -4.64 -14.24 -18.54
CA PRO A 134 -4.83 -15.67 -18.29
C PRO A 134 -3.50 -16.45 -18.38
N ASN A 135 -2.49 -15.90 -19.06
CA ASN A 135 -1.15 -16.46 -19.11
C ASN A 135 -0.08 -15.36 -18.91
N PRO A 136 0.26 -15.02 -17.67
CA PRO A 136 1.17 -13.90 -17.36
C PRO A 136 2.63 -14.14 -17.77
N TYR A 137 2.97 -15.32 -18.28
CA TYR A 137 4.33 -15.73 -18.64
C TYR A 137 4.62 -15.67 -20.15
N GLN A 138 3.60 -15.79 -21.01
CA GLN A 138 3.81 -15.68 -22.46
C GLN A 138 4.11 -14.26 -22.94
N ASN A 139 3.64 -13.25 -22.21
CA ASN A 139 3.82 -11.83 -22.58
C ASN A 139 5.09 -11.19 -21.99
N ARG A 140 5.91 -11.93 -21.25
CA ARG A 140 7.21 -11.45 -20.72
C ARG A 140 8.34 -11.82 -21.67
N SER A 141 8.31 -11.29 -22.90
CA SER A 141 9.37 -11.48 -23.91
C SER A 141 10.63 -10.64 -23.62
N GLY A 142 11.05 -10.55 -22.36
CA GLY A 142 12.18 -9.75 -21.93
C GLY A 142 12.71 -10.15 -20.55
N GLY A 143 13.60 -11.15 -20.53
CA GLY A 143 14.62 -11.29 -19.49
C GLY A 143 14.20 -11.87 -18.14
N ARG A 144 13.88 -13.17 -18.10
CA ARG A 144 14.26 -14.11 -17.00
C ARG A 144 13.77 -15.52 -17.37
N LEU A 145 14.39 -16.10 -18.38
CA LEU A 145 14.57 -17.55 -18.54
C LEU A 145 15.85 -17.82 -17.72
N ASP A 146 15.92 -18.59 -16.64
CA ASP A 146 15.59 -19.99 -16.48
C ASP A 146 15.30 -20.30 -14.99
N LYS A 147 14.04 -20.37 -14.58
CA LYS A 147 13.69 -21.11 -13.36
C LYS A 147 12.56 -22.07 -13.68
N PRO A 148 12.67 -23.35 -13.27
CA PRO A 148 11.60 -24.32 -13.49
C PRO A 148 10.30 -23.79 -12.89
N MET A 149 9.22 -23.93 -13.64
CA MET A 149 7.89 -23.53 -13.19
C MET A 149 7.54 -24.30 -11.92
N ILE A 150 7.26 -23.58 -10.84
CA ILE A 150 6.54 -24.16 -9.71
C ILE A 150 5.08 -24.14 -10.13
N GLU A 151 4.56 -25.29 -10.55
CA GLU A 151 3.13 -25.47 -10.76
C GLU A 151 2.42 -25.32 -9.42
N PHE A 152 1.65 -24.25 -9.24
CA PHE A 152 0.70 -24.15 -8.15
C PHE A 152 -0.62 -24.73 -8.65
N PRO A 153 -1.14 -25.82 -8.05
CA PRO A 153 -2.46 -26.30 -8.39
C PRO A 153 -3.48 -25.21 -8.04
N ILE A 154 -4.29 -24.83 -9.02
CA ILE A 154 -5.46 -23.99 -8.79
C ILE A 154 -6.47 -24.87 -8.07
N ILE A 155 -6.60 -24.71 -6.76
CA ILE A 155 -7.68 -25.33 -5.99
C ILE A 155 -8.91 -24.45 -6.21
N LEU A 156 -9.86 -24.98 -7.00
CA LEU A 156 -11.19 -24.40 -7.22
C LEU A 156 -12.10 -24.61 -6.01
#